data_AF-A0A0C1XWR1-F1
#
_entry.id   AF-A0A0C1XWR1-F1
#
_cell.length_a   1.000
_cell.length_b   1.000
_cell.length_c   1.000
_cell.angle_alpha   90.00
_cell.angle_beta   90.00
_cell.angle_gamma   90.00
#
_symmetry.space_group_name_H-M   'P 1'
#
loop_
_entity.id
_entity.type
_entity.pdbx_description
1 polymer ?
#
loop_
_entity_poly.entity_id
_entity_poly.type
_entity_poly.pdbx_seq_one_letter_code
_entity_poly.pdbx_strand_id
1 'polypeptide(L)'
;MTPPKGSAPARAAAPPAPVKKGRSKLVLAVVALVVVAGGFYGAGLLMNHSDVPKGTTVLGVDIGGGTRDDAVKKLDSVLGSRASAPLHLGVGGKTAELPPENAGLSLDSQATVRGAAGSDYNPVTVIGSLFGQARIVNPVIPVDQEKLTAALTELSGTSGSASEGTIKFEPGKAVAEPGKVGKALDVSQSIVSVRDAYRSQVQTGRPRTVELPVTTREPTISQAEIDRAMKDFAEPAMSGLVTIKAGDKQIQFGPAKSLPKILSMKAIDGKLVEVYDKTAITELLDGVFNGITITKGDGQQHPVSTDDVTQALQKALLGKTPAERTQVIDLNPS
;
A
#
# COMPACT_ATOMS: atom_id res chain seq x y z
N MET A 1 81.67 -49.30 79.04
CA MET A 1 82.08 -50.63 78.56
C MET A 1 81.46 -50.87 77.19
N THR A 2 82.31 -50.88 76.16
CA THR A 2 82.11 -51.39 74.79
C THR A 2 81.95 -52.93 74.80
N PRO A 3 81.65 -53.68 73.69
CA PRO A 3 81.40 -53.33 72.27
C PRO A 3 80.28 -54.24 71.61
N PRO A 4 80.38 -54.84 70.39
CA PRO A 4 79.85 -54.35 69.10
C PRO A 4 79.11 -55.44 68.25
N LYS A 5 79.05 -55.24 66.92
CA LYS A 5 78.76 -56.15 65.77
C LYS A 5 77.30 -56.24 65.30
N GLY A 6 77.00 -56.25 64.00
CA GLY A 6 77.86 -56.45 62.83
C GLY A 6 77.12 -56.16 61.52
N SER A 7 77.88 -56.18 60.44
CA SER A 7 77.56 -55.68 59.10
C SER A 7 76.87 -56.71 58.19
N ALA A 8 75.84 -56.24 57.45
CA ALA A 8 75.33 -56.55 56.09
C ALA A 8 75.26 -58.00 55.52
N PRO A 9 74.24 -58.29 54.68
CA PRO A 9 74.48 -58.19 53.23
C PRO A 9 73.31 -57.62 52.39
N ALA A 10 73.64 -57.15 51.18
CA ALA A 10 72.71 -56.60 50.19
C ALA A 10 71.86 -57.68 49.49
N ARG A 11 70.60 -57.36 49.16
CA ARG A 11 69.72 -58.16 48.29
C ARG A 11 69.04 -57.29 47.23
N ALA A 12 69.07 -57.78 45.99
CA ALA A 12 68.65 -57.13 44.77
C ALA A 12 67.18 -56.65 44.75
N ALA A 13 66.93 -55.51 44.12
CA ALA A 13 65.60 -54.94 43.89
C ALA A 13 64.91 -55.58 42.66
N ALA A 14 63.67 -56.01 42.85
CA ALA A 14 62.74 -56.52 41.84
C ALA A 14 62.00 -55.36 41.12
N PRO A 15 61.44 -55.56 39.89
CA PRO A 15 60.79 -54.49 39.13
C PRO A 15 59.46 -54.05 39.74
N PRO A 16 59.06 -52.78 39.66
CA PRO A 16 57.81 -52.31 40.25
C PRO A 16 56.58 -52.76 39.44
N ALA A 17 55.57 -53.25 40.17
CA ALA A 17 54.25 -53.64 39.66
C ALA A 17 53.36 -52.42 39.32
N PRO A 18 52.36 -52.57 38.42
CA PRO A 18 51.56 -51.45 37.91
C PRO A 18 50.59 -50.90 38.97
N VAL A 19 50.65 -49.59 39.18
CA VAL A 19 49.81 -48.88 40.16
C VAL A 19 48.37 -48.79 39.64
N LYS A 20 47.43 -49.38 40.39
CA LYS A 20 45.99 -49.31 40.11
C LYS A 20 45.47 -47.86 40.27
N LYS A 21 44.94 -47.31 39.19
CA LYS A 21 44.41 -45.95 39.06
C LYS A 21 43.08 -45.83 39.83
N GLY A 22 43.12 -45.23 41.02
CA GLY A 22 41.91 -44.89 41.78
C GLY A 22 41.01 -43.95 40.96
N ARG A 23 39.71 -44.27 40.85
CA ARG A 23 38.72 -43.43 40.18
C ARG A 23 38.71 -42.03 40.83
N SER A 24 39.27 -41.07 40.11
CA SER A 24 39.50 -39.71 40.58
C SER A 24 38.18 -39.01 40.86
N LYS A 25 38.01 -38.51 42.09
CA LYS A 25 36.87 -37.68 42.51
C LYS A 25 36.69 -36.45 41.60
N LEU A 26 37.77 -35.98 40.94
CA LEU A 26 37.71 -34.92 39.92
C LEU A 26 36.98 -35.37 38.65
N VAL A 27 37.16 -36.61 38.20
CA VAL A 27 36.43 -37.14 37.02
C VAL A 27 34.94 -37.23 37.34
N LEU A 28 34.59 -37.63 38.57
CA LEU A 28 33.21 -37.71 39.03
C LEU A 28 32.57 -36.31 39.15
N ALA A 29 33.33 -35.31 39.62
CA ALA A 29 32.90 -33.92 39.67
C ALA A 29 32.73 -33.30 38.26
N VAL A 30 33.63 -33.58 37.32
CA VAL A 30 33.53 -33.12 35.93
C VAL A 30 32.34 -33.78 35.23
N VAL A 31 32.11 -35.08 35.43
CA VAL A 31 30.93 -35.76 34.89
C VAL A 31 29.65 -35.21 35.50
N ALA A 32 29.61 -34.95 36.81
CA ALA A 32 28.44 -34.31 37.43
C ALA A 32 28.18 -32.90 36.87
N LEU A 33 29.23 -32.09 36.66
CA LEU A 33 29.11 -30.78 36.03
C LEU A 33 28.61 -30.87 34.59
N VAL A 34 29.10 -31.83 33.80
CA VAL A 34 28.67 -32.07 32.42
C VAL A 34 27.24 -32.60 32.37
N VAL A 35 26.83 -33.44 33.31
CA VAL A 35 25.44 -33.93 33.42
C VAL A 35 24.50 -32.82 33.85
N VAL A 36 24.92 -31.94 34.76
CA VAL A 36 24.14 -30.77 35.17
C VAL A 36 24.04 -29.77 34.00
N ALA A 37 25.15 -29.45 33.34
CA ALA A 37 25.18 -28.57 32.17
C ALA A 37 24.37 -29.16 31.00
N GLY A 38 24.50 -30.47 30.75
CA GLY A 38 23.74 -31.21 29.74
C GLY A 38 22.27 -31.35 30.10
N GLY A 39 21.92 -31.40 31.39
CA GLY A 39 20.55 -31.39 31.90
C GLY A 39 19.89 -30.02 31.76
N PHE A 40 20.61 -28.93 32.07
CA PHE A 40 20.15 -27.56 31.80
C PHE A 40 20.03 -27.28 30.30
N TYR A 41 20.97 -27.75 29.50
CA TYR A 41 20.91 -27.64 28.04
C TYR A 41 19.78 -28.49 27.44
N GLY A 42 19.58 -29.71 27.94
CA GLY A 42 18.49 -30.60 27.54
C GLY A 42 17.12 -30.09 27.96
N ALA A 43 16.99 -29.51 29.16
CA ALA A 43 15.78 -28.84 29.62
C ALA A 43 15.50 -27.55 28.82
N GLY A 44 16.55 -26.82 28.43
CA GLY A 44 16.44 -25.67 27.52
C GLY A 44 16.04 -26.06 26.09
N LEU A 45 16.41 -27.26 25.64
CA LEU A 45 15.99 -27.82 24.34
C LEU A 45 14.57 -28.40 24.37
N LEU A 46 14.06 -28.81 25.53
CA LEU A 46 12.68 -29.27 25.72
C LEU A 46 11.68 -28.12 25.88
N MET A 47 12.15 -26.88 26.08
CA MET A 47 11.31 -25.68 26.03
C MET A 47 10.95 -25.36 24.57
N ASN A 48 9.65 -25.38 24.30
CA ASN A 48 9.01 -25.26 23.01
C ASN A 48 9.60 -24.11 22.17
N HIS A 49 10.22 -24.44 21.03
CA HIS A 49 10.92 -23.53 20.10
C HIS A 49 10.02 -22.50 19.39
N SER A 50 8.76 -22.38 19.81
CA SER A 50 7.70 -21.53 19.24
C SER A 50 7.27 -20.43 20.19
N ASP A 51 7.96 -20.25 21.32
CA ASP A 51 7.57 -19.31 22.37
C ASP A 51 8.33 -17.99 22.26
N VAL A 52 7.67 -16.91 22.64
CA VAL A 52 8.27 -15.57 22.70
C VAL A 52 9.01 -15.42 24.04
N PRO A 53 10.29 -15.01 24.06
CA PRO A 53 11.05 -14.84 25.30
C PRO A 53 10.31 -13.98 26.33
N LYS A 54 10.39 -14.36 27.62
CA LYS A 54 9.82 -13.56 28.72
C LYS A 54 10.41 -12.15 28.75
N GLY A 55 9.59 -11.15 29.10
CA GLY A 55 10.02 -9.75 29.15
C GLY A 55 10.15 -9.07 27.78
N THR A 56 9.55 -9.67 26.73
CA THR A 56 9.51 -9.08 25.39
C THR A 56 8.31 -8.16 25.26
N THR A 57 8.55 -6.89 24.95
CA THR A 57 7.54 -5.85 24.83
C THR A 57 7.57 -5.21 23.45
N VAL A 58 6.39 -4.93 22.88
CA VAL A 58 6.21 -4.19 21.63
C VAL A 58 5.35 -2.97 21.92
N LEU A 59 5.90 -1.76 21.77
CA LEU A 59 5.20 -0.50 22.06
C LEU A 59 4.50 -0.47 23.43
N GLY A 60 5.12 -1.10 24.45
CA GLY A 60 4.58 -1.19 25.80
C GLY A 60 3.60 -2.35 26.04
N VAL A 61 3.32 -3.19 25.03
CA VAL A 61 2.53 -4.42 25.17
C VAL A 61 3.47 -5.59 25.47
N ASP A 62 3.31 -6.25 26.62
CA ASP A 62 4.06 -7.47 26.95
C ASP A 62 3.51 -8.67 26.18
N ILE A 63 4.34 -9.18 25.26
CA ILE A 63 4.06 -10.33 24.42
C ILE A 63 4.88 -11.56 24.82
N GLY A 64 5.73 -11.43 25.84
CA GLY A 64 6.63 -12.50 26.28
C GLY A 64 5.95 -13.59 27.10
N GLY A 65 6.62 -14.76 27.17
CA GLY A 65 6.28 -15.84 28.11
C GLY A 65 5.14 -16.77 27.67
N GLY A 66 4.72 -16.72 26.41
CA GLY A 66 3.74 -17.62 25.82
C GLY A 66 4.07 -17.96 24.36
N THR A 67 3.13 -18.61 23.67
CA THR A 67 3.31 -18.99 22.27
C THR A 67 3.27 -17.78 21.34
N ARG A 68 3.82 -17.90 20.12
CA ARG A 68 3.67 -16.88 19.07
C ARG A 68 2.21 -16.51 18.81
N ASP A 69 1.30 -17.48 18.79
CA ASP A 69 -0.12 -17.21 18.52
C ASP A 69 -0.77 -16.39 19.64
N ASP A 70 -0.43 -16.67 20.90
CA ASP A 70 -0.91 -15.88 22.03
C ASP A 70 -0.33 -14.47 22.02
N ALA A 71 0.95 -14.32 21.64
CA ALA A 71 1.60 -13.03 21.46
C ALA A 71 0.93 -12.19 20.36
N VAL A 72 0.56 -12.80 19.22
CA VAL A 72 -0.17 -12.12 18.15
C VAL A 72 -1.54 -11.66 18.63
N LYS A 73 -2.32 -12.54 19.28
CA LYS A 73 -3.65 -12.18 19.82
C LYS A 73 -3.57 -11.03 20.81
N LYS A 74 -2.58 -11.04 21.70
CA LYS A 74 -2.32 -9.92 22.64
C LYS A 74 -2.03 -8.63 21.88
N LEU A 75 -1.14 -8.68 20.90
CA LEU A 75 -0.77 -7.50 20.10
C LEU A 75 -1.98 -6.94 19.34
N ASP A 76 -2.77 -7.79 18.69
CA ASP A 76 -3.97 -7.40 17.96
C ASP A 76 -5.04 -6.80 18.87
N SER A 77 -5.25 -7.38 20.06
CA SER A 77 -6.24 -6.85 21.02
C SER A 77 -5.92 -5.43 21.50
N VAL A 78 -4.62 -5.08 21.63
CA VAL A 78 -4.20 -3.79 22.19
C VAL A 78 -3.89 -2.76 21.11
N LEU A 79 -3.22 -3.18 20.03
CA LEU A 79 -2.76 -2.29 18.96
C LEU A 79 -3.67 -2.33 17.72
N GLY A 80 -4.45 -3.39 17.52
CA GLY A 80 -5.30 -3.54 16.33
C GLY A 80 -6.32 -2.41 16.18
N SER A 81 -6.99 -2.02 17.27
CA SER A 81 -7.93 -0.88 17.26
C SER A 81 -7.24 0.46 16.99
N ARG A 82 -5.97 0.63 17.39
CA ARG A 82 -5.17 1.83 17.10
C ARG A 82 -4.69 1.85 15.65
N ALA A 83 -4.38 0.66 15.12
CA ALA A 83 -3.90 0.42 13.77
C ALA A 83 -5.01 0.54 12.72
N SER A 84 -6.27 0.33 13.08
CA SER A 84 -7.43 0.52 12.19
C SER A 84 -8.10 1.88 12.30
N ALA A 85 -7.80 2.67 13.36
CA ALA A 85 -8.38 3.99 13.53
C ALA A 85 -7.99 4.95 12.39
N PRO A 86 -8.94 5.74 11.85
CA PRO A 86 -8.65 6.74 10.82
C PRO A 86 -7.58 7.74 11.24
N LEU A 87 -6.71 8.11 10.30
CA LEU A 87 -5.74 9.19 10.49
C LEU A 87 -6.41 10.54 10.21
N HIS A 88 -6.23 11.51 11.10
CA HIS A 88 -6.69 12.88 10.87
C HIS A 88 -5.56 13.69 10.20
N LEU A 89 -5.81 14.18 9.00
CA LEU A 89 -4.83 14.88 8.17
C LEU A 89 -5.28 16.31 7.94
N GLY A 90 -4.37 17.26 8.13
CA GLY A 90 -4.57 18.67 7.79
C GLY A 90 -3.99 18.97 6.41
N VAL A 91 -4.77 19.59 5.53
CA VAL A 91 -4.31 20.04 4.21
C VAL A 91 -4.77 21.47 3.99
N GLY A 92 -3.84 22.42 4.04
CA GLY A 92 -4.15 23.83 3.79
C GLY A 92 -5.23 24.41 4.73
N GLY A 93 -5.27 23.95 5.99
CA GLY A 93 -6.25 24.40 7.00
C GLY A 93 -7.59 23.67 6.98
N LYS A 94 -7.78 22.67 6.10
CA LYS A 94 -8.92 21.75 6.14
C LYS A 94 -8.50 20.42 6.75
N THR A 95 -9.39 19.78 7.49
CA THR A 95 -9.15 18.44 8.04
C THR A 95 -9.84 17.39 7.16
N ALA A 96 -9.13 16.29 6.89
CA ALA A 96 -9.62 15.11 6.20
C ALA A 96 -9.29 13.85 7.03
N GLU A 97 -10.08 12.81 6.85
CA GLU A 97 -9.84 11.51 7.46
C GLU A 97 -9.30 10.54 6.40
N LEU A 98 -8.27 9.78 6.75
CA LEU A 98 -7.68 8.75 5.92
C LEU A 98 -7.70 7.41 6.66
N PRO A 99 -8.62 6.49 6.30
CA PRO A 99 -8.59 5.12 6.79
C PRO A 99 -7.26 4.43 6.41
N PRO A 100 -6.53 3.82 7.36
CA PRO A 100 -5.25 3.16 7.10
C PRO A 100 -5.33 2.10 5.99
N GLU A 101 -6.41 1.33 5.95
CA GLU A 101 -6.66 0.31 4.93
C GLU A 101 -6.73 0.85 3.50
N ASN A 102 -7.34 2.02 3.31
CA ASN A 102 -7.41 2.71 2.02
C ASN A 102 -6.03 3.25 1.60
N ALA A 103 -5.20 3.59 2.58
CA ALA A 103 -3.84 4.07 2.40
C ALA A 103 -2.79 2.95 2.32
N GLY A 104 -3.20 1.68 2.41
CA GLY A 104 -2.25 0.56 2.40
C GLY A 104 -1.34 0.49 3.64
N LEU A 105 -1.79 1.06 4.76
CA LEU A 105 -1.10 1.09 6.04
C LEU A 105 -1.69 -0.01 6.93
N SER A 106 -0.84 -0.87 7.47
CA SER A 106 -1.26 -1.89 8.43
C SER A 106 -0.19 -2.21 9.46
N LEU A 107 -0.60 -2.83 10.57
CA LEU A 107 0.29 -3.44 11.54
C LEU A 107 0.38 -4.93 11.23
N ASP A 108 1.58 -5.43 10.93
CA ASP A 108 1.81 -6.87 10.77
C ASP A 108 2.24 -7.47 12.12
N SER A 109 1.24 -7.84 12.93
CA SER A 109 1.46 -8.48 14.22
C SER A 109 2.20 -9.81 14.10
N GLN A 110 1.96 -10.57 13.02
CA GLN A 110 2.61 -11.85 12.76
C GLN A 110 4.10 -11.68 12.46
N ALA A 111 4.48 -10.75 11.57
CA ALA A 111 5.88 -10.41 11.32
C ALA A 111 6.56 -9.79 12.54
N THR A 112 5.84 -8.95 13.29
CA THR A 112 6.35 -8.35 14.54
C THR A 112 6.71 -9.43 15.56
N VAL A 113 5.80 -10.38 15.80
CA VAL A 113 6.02 -11.48 16.72
C VAL A 113 7.08 -12.45 16.20
N ARG A 114 7.14 -12.73 14.89
CA ARG A 114 8.23 -13.53 14.30
C ARG A 114 9.60 -12.88 14.49
N GLY A 115 9.71 -11.56 14.30
CA GLY A 115 10.93 -10.81 14.57
C GLY A 115 11.29 -10.82 16.06
N ALA A 116 10.29 -10.73 16.93
CA ALA A 116 10.46 -10.81 18.38
C ALA A 116 10.90 -12.21 18.87
N ALA A 117 10.48 -13.26 18.17
CA ALA A 117 10.84 -14.65 18.44
C ALA A 117 12.16 -15.08 17.76
N GLY A 118 12.78 -14.20 16.96
CA GLY A 118 14.09 -14.43 16.35
C GLY A 118 15.17 -14.56 17.41
N SER A 119 15.81 -15.73 17.44
CA SER A 119 16.67 -16.17 18.53
C SER A 119 18.08 -15.57 18.43
N ASP A 120 18.47 -14.70 19.36
CA ASP A 120 19.89 -14.46 19.63
C ASP A 120 20.48 -15.71 20.28
N TYR A 121 20.89 -16.68 19.46
CA TYR A 121 21.66 -17.87 19.85
C TYR A 121 23.11 -17.49 20.20
N ASN A 122 23.32 -16.55 21.14
CA ASN A 122 24.61 -16.31 21.74
C ASN A 122 24.56 -16.83 23.20
N PRO A 123 25.41 -17.79 23.62
CA PRO A 123 25.38 -18.34 24.97
C PRO A 123 25.53 -17.29 26.08
N VAL A 124 26.06 -16.10 25.77
CA VAL A 124 26.18 -14.97 26.69
C VAL A 124 24.84 -14.20 26.85
N THR A 125 23.98 -14.15 25.82
CA THR A 125 22.66 -13.48 25.88
C THR A 125 21.58 -14.33 26.57
N VAL A 126 21.75 -15.65 26.62
CA VAL A 126 20.86 -16.58 27.34
C VAL A 126 21.00 -16.42 28.86
N ILE A 127 22.19 -16.05 29.35
CA ILE A 127 22.38 -15.76 30.79
C ILE A 127 21.68 -14.44 31.14
N GLY A 128 21.74 -13.43 30.28
CA GLY A 128 21.05 -12.15 30.48
C GLY A 128 19.52 -12.23 30.43
N SER A 129 18.94 -13.16 29.65
CA SER A 129 17.48 -13.39 29.62
C SER A 129 16.96 -14.11 30.87
N LEU A 130 17.82 -14.87 31.58
CA LEU A 130 17.50 -15.41 32.90
C LEU A 130 17.51 -14.32 34.00
N PHE A 131 18.15 -13.17 33.74
CA PHE A 131 18.19 -12.00 34.63
C PHE A 131 17.21 -10.87 34.25
N GLY A 132 16.24 -11.14 33.37
CA GLY A 132 15.12 -10.21 33.14
C GLY A 132 15.45 -8.95 32.32
N GLN A 133 16.43 -9.01 31.42
CA GLN A 133 16.64 -7.91 30.46
C GLN A 133 15.42 -7.76 29.55
N ALA A 134 14.71 -6.63 29.68
CA ALA A 134 13.56 -6.30 28.86
C ALA A 134 13.98 -6.21 27.37
N ARG A 135 13.32 -6.97 26.51
CA ARG A 135 13.50 -6.90 25.06
C ARG A 135 12.43 -5.96 24.49
N ILE A 136 12.84 -4.84 23.92
CA ILE A 136 11.93 -3.90 23.23
C ILE A 136 12.02 -4.20 21.73
N VAL A 137 10.92 -4.62 21.14
CA VAL A 137 10.83 -4.95 19.71
C VAL A 137 9.98 -3.90 19.00
N ASN A 138 10.47 -3.42 17.86
CA ASN A 138 9.73 -2.47 17.03
C ASN A 138 8.65 -3.20 16.21
N PRO A 139 7.43 -2.62 16.08
CA PRO A 139 6.38 -3.18 15.26
C PRO A 139 6.75 -3.13 13.78
N VAL A 140 6.37 -4.18 13.05
CA VAL A 140 6.46 -4.24 11.59
C VAL A 140 5.21 -3.59 11.01
N ILE A 141 5.40 -2.47 10.30
CA ILE A 141 4.33 -1.69 9.66
C ILE A 141 4.62 -1.69 8.17
N PRO A 142 4.10 -2.67 7.41
CA PRO A 142 4.18 -2.62 5.96
C PRO A 142 3.39 -1.43 5.42
N VAL A 143 3.89 -0.86 4.33
CA VAL A 143 3.24 0.24 3.61
C VAL A 143 3.18 -0.13 2.15
N ASP A 144 1.97 -0.22 1.62
CA ASP A 144 1.74 -0.26 0.18
C ASP A 144 1.86 1.18 -0.35
N GLN A 145 3.04 1.48 -0.91
CA GLN A 145 3.37 2.82 -1.36
C GLN A 145 2.48 3.28 -2.52
N GLU A 146 2.00 2.36 -3.35
CA GLU A 146 1.12 2.69 -4.48
C GLU A 146 -0.25 3.11 -3.96
N LYS A 147 -0.84 2.35 -3.02
CA LYS A 147 -2.10 2.71 -2.37
C LYS A 147 -2.01 4.02 -1.60
N LEU A 148 -0.92 4.23 -0.85
CA LEU A 148 -0.71 5.48 -0.12
C LEU A 148 -0.60 6.67 -1.08
N THR A 149 0.12 6.52 -2.19
CA THR A 149 0.25 7.55 -3.21
C THR A 149 -1.10 7.86 -3.86
N ALA A 150 -1.88 6.83 -4.20
CA ALA A 150 -3.21 6.99 -4.77
C ALA A 150 -4.17 7.73 -3.82
N ALA A 151 -4.22 7.30 -2.55
CA ALA A 151 -5.08 7.94 -1.53
C ALA A 151 -4.70 9.40 -1.28
N LEU A 152 -3.40 9.72 -1.24
CA LEU A 152 -2.93 11.11 -1.10
C LEU A 152 -3.20 11.94 -2.37
N THR A 153 -3.14 11.34 -3.56
CA THR A 153 -3.49 12.01 -4.81
C THR A 153 -4.98 12.35 -4.85
N GLU A 154 -5.85 11.45 -4.40
CA GLU A 154 -7.28 11.70 -4.27
C GLU A 154 -7.58 12.84 -3.27
N LEU A 155 -6.94 12.81 -2.10
CA LEU A 155 -7.02 13.89 -1.11
C LEU A 155 -6.53 15.24 -1.68
N SER A 156 -5.49 15.22 -2.51
CA SER A 156 -4.96 16.43 -3.16
C SER A 156 -5.97 17.07 -4.12
N GLY A 157 -6.76 16.26 -4.82
CA GLY A 157 -7.78 16.72 -5.79
C GLY A 157 -8.94 17.47 -5.16
N THR A 158 -9.19 17.28 -3.86
CA THR A 158 -10.31 17.91 -3.14
C THR A 158 -9.88 19.07 -2.24
N SER A 159 -8.58 19.15 -1.91
CA SER A 159 -8.08 20.05 -0.87
C SER A 159 -7.21 21.19 -1.38
N GLY A 160 -6.76 21.12 -2.64
CA GLY A 160 -5.94 22.16 -3.27
C GLY A 160 -6.72 23.39 -3.73
N SER A 161 -6.03 24.53 -3.82
CA SER A 161 -6.54 25.74 -4.47
C SER A 161 -6.01 25.92 -5.90
N ALA A 162 -5.03 25.11 -6.30
CA ALA A 162 -4.53 25.07 -7.66
C ALA A 162 -5.54 24.34 -8.56
N SER A 163 -5.75 24.85 -9.78
CA SER A 163 -6.59 24.20 -10.78
C SER A 163 -5.92 24.18 -12.13
N GLU A 164 -6.03 23.06 -12.83
CA GLU A 164 -5.60 22.98 -14.23
C GLU A 164 -6.52 23.81 -15.12
N GLY A 165 -5.96 24.33 -16.22
CA GLY A 165 -6.77 24.94 -17.28
C GLY A 165 -7.58 23.87 -18.00
N THR A 166 -8.82 24.17 -18.36
CA THR A 166 -9.70 23.23 -19.08
C THR A 166 -10.75 23.97 -19.91
N ILE A 167 -11.61 23.23 -20.59
CA ILE A 167 -12.78 23.74 -21.28
C ILE A 167 -14.01 23.05 -20.69
N LYS A 168 -14.99 23.86 -20.26
CA LYS A 168 -16.30 23.37 -19.84
C LYS A 168 -17.30 23.44 -20.98
N PHE A 169 -18.09 22.38 -21.11
CA PHE A 169 -19.23 22.35 -22.01
C PHE A 169 -20.47 22.73 -21.23
N GLU A 170 -20.98 23.94 -21.45
CA GLU A 170 -22.22 24.44 -20.87
C GLU A 170 -23.36 24.31 -21.88
N PRO A 171 -24.64 24.38 -21.44
CA PRO A 171 -25.77 24.44 -22.36
C PRO A 171 -25.59 25.53 -23.43
N GLY A 172 -25.36 25.09 -24.67
CA GLY A 172 -25.25 25.93 -25.86
C GLY A 172 -23.86 26.46 -26.19
N LYS A 173 -22.82 26.24 -25.37
CA LYS A 173 -21.48 26.80 -25.62
C LYS A 173 -20.35 26.04 -24.93
N ALA A 174 -19.14 26.18 -25.45
CA ALA A 174 -17.92 25.82 -24.74
C ALA A 174 -17.33 27.07 -24.06
N VAL A 175 -16.80 26.91 -22.84
CA VAL A 175 -16.22 28.00 -22.04
C VAL A 175 -14.82 27.61 -21.62
N ALA A 176 -13.84 28.44 -21.98
CA ALA A 176 -12.48 28.28 -21.52
C ALA A 176 -12.38 28.65 -20.03
N GLU A 177 -11.78 27.77 -19.24
CA GLU A 177 -11.46 28.04 -17.85
C GLU A 177 -9.94 28.02 -17.67
N PRO A 178 -9.31 29.21 -17.52
CA PRO A 178 -7.88 29.29 -17.28
C PRO A 178 -7.48 28.59 -15.99
N GLY A 179 -6.31 27.93 -16.01
CA GLY A 179 -5.72 27.35 -14.83
C GLY A 179 -5.35 28.43 -13.81
N LYS A 180 -5.40 28.09 -12.53
CA LYS A 180 -5.06 28.99 -11.43
C LYS A 180 -3.90 28.43 -10.63
N VAL A 181 -2.88 29.26 -10.46
CA VAL A 181 -1.80 28.97 -9.51
C VAL A 181 -2.40 28.88 -8.11
N GLY A 182 -1.99 27.88 -7.35
CA GLY A 182 -2.49 27.69 -6.00
C GLY A 182 -1.62 26.76 -5.19
N LYS A 183 -2.18 26.30 -4.08
CA LYS A 183 -1.54 25.29 -3.22
C LYS A 183 -2.05 23.91 -3.61
N ALA A 184 -1.15 22.95 -3.65
CA ALA A 184 -1.45 21.54 -3.79
C ALA A 184 -0.67 20.76 -2.73
N LEU A 185 -1.18 19.60 -2.37
CA LEU A 185 -0.50 18.66 -1.49
C LEU A 185 0.82 18.22 -2.13
N ASP A 186 1.92 18.25 -1.39
CA ASP A 186 3.17 17.60 -1.78
C ASP A 186 3.05 16.12 -1.44
N VAL A 187 2.60 15.31 -2.40
CA VAL A 187 2.34 13.88 -2.19
C VAL A 187 3.60 13.15 -1.71
N SER A 188 4.76 13.44 -2.29
CA SER A 188 6.03 12.78 -1.96
C SER A 188 6.47 13.03 -0.52
N GLN A 189 6.40 14.28 -0.05
CA GLN A 189 6.71 14.61 1.35
C GLN A 189 5.60 14.18 2.31
N SER A 190 4.34 14.16 1.84
CA SER A 190 3.19 13.71 2.63
C SER A 190 3.26 12.22 2.97
N ILE A 191 3.77 11.37 2.07
CA ILE A 191 3.98 9.94 2.34
C ILE A 191 4.78 9.73 3.64
N VAL A 192 5.87 10.49 3.82
CA VAL A 192 6.71 10.40 5.02
C VAL A 192 5.93 10.82 6.26
N SER A 193 5.23 11.95 6.17
CA SER A 193 4.43 12.51 7.27
C SER A 193 3.32 11.56 7.72
N VAL A 194 2.61 10.94 6.77
CA VAL A 194 1.52 9.99 7.04
C VAL A 194 2.05 8.69 7.66
N ARG A 195 3.16 8.15 7.17
CA ARG A 195 3.79 6.96 7.76
C ARG A 195 4.19 7.20 9.21
N ASP A 196 4.76 8.36 9.49
CA ASP A 196 5.22 8.70 10.84
C ASP A 196 4.03 9.00 11.76
N ALA A 197 2.97 9.63 11.24
CA ALA A 197 1.68 9.78 11.92
C ALA A 197 1.09 8.43 12.32
N TYR A 198 1.04 7.48 11.39
CA TYR A 198 0.52 6.14 11.62
C TYR A 198 1.31 5.40 12.70
N ARG A 199 2.64 5.42 12.63
CA ARG A 199 3.50 4.82 13.66
C ARG A 199 3.23 5.43 15.04
N SER A 200 3.15 6.76 15.12
CA SER A 200 2.86 7.48 16.36
C SER A 200 1.48 7.14 16.91
N GLN A 201 0.47 7.00 16.05
CA GLN A 201 -0.88 6.60 16.45
C GLN A 201 -0.91 5.19 17.02
N VAL A 202 -0.29 4.22 16.33
CA VAL A 202 -0.21 2.83 16.82
C VAL A 202 0.51 2.79 18.18
N GLN A 203 1.60 3.55 18.33
CA GLN A 203 2.38 3.61 19.57
C GLN A 203 1.60 4.24 20.73
N THR A 204 1.00 5.41 20.51
CA THR A 204 0.42 6.21 21.60
C THR A 204 -1.07 5.96 21.83
N GLY A 205 -1.78 5.46 20.82
CA GLY A 205 -3.25 5.36 20.81
C GLY A 205 -3.96 6.70 20.85
N ARG A 206 -3.27 7.82 20.59
CA ARG A 206 -3.84 9.16 20.65
C ARG A 206 -4.04 9.71 19.23
N PRO A 207 -5.28 10.02 18.83
CA PRO A 207 -5.51 10.67 17.55
C PRO A 207 -4.90 12.07 17.58
N ARG A 208 -4.11 12.40 16.55
CA ARG A 208 -3.53 13.73 16.36
C ARG A 208 -3.71 14.12 14.90
N THR A 209 -4.14 15.35 14.67
CA THR A 209 -4.14 15.92 13.33
C THR A 209 -2.70 16.19 12.88
N VAL A 210 -2.32 15.63 11.74
CA VAL A 210 -1.01 15.84 11.11
C VAL A 210 -1.17 16.74 9.90
N GLU A 211 -0.59 17.93 9.98
CA GLU A 211 -0.54 18.87 8.87
C GLU A 211 0.40 18.33 7.79
N LEU A 212 -0.13 18.15 6.59
CA LEU A 212 0.62 17.68 5.45
C LEU A 212 1.27 18.84 4.69
N PRO A 213 2.48 18.63 4.15
CA PRO A 213 3.19 19.64 3.39
C PRO A 213 2.40 20.02 2.13
N VAL A 214 2.24 21.33 1.93
CA VAL A 214 1.64 21.89 0.72
C VAL A 214 2.69 22.70 -0.03
N THR A 215 2.70 22.57 -1.34
CA THR A 215 3.59 23.33 -2.23
C THR A 215 2.77 24.21 -3.17
N THR A 216 3.41 25.25 -3.73
CA THR A 216 2.81 26.01 -4.81
C THR A 216 2.84 25.17 -6.08
N ARG A 217 1.69 25.02 -6.73
CA ARG A 217 1.57 24.31 -8.01
C ARG A 217 1.08 25.28 -9.08
N GLU A 218 1.79 25.27 -10.20
CA GLU A 218 1.40 25.98 -11.41
C GLU A 218 0.57 25.06 -12.32
N PRO A 219 -0.40 25.60 -13.07
CA PRO A 219 -1.11 24.85 -14.10
C PRO A 219 -0.14 24.32 -15.16
N THR A 220 -0.34 23.08 -15.56
CA THR A 220 0.42 22.42 -16.62
C THR A 220 -0.10 22.78 -18.01
N ILE A 221 -1.40 23.06 -18.12
CA ILE A 221 -2.04 23.48 -19.37
C ILE A 221 -1.78 24.95 -19.63
N SER A 222 -1.12 25.24 -20.76
CA SER A 222 -0.87 26.60 -21.22
C SER A 222 -2.13 27.24 -21.83
N GLN A 223 -2.21 28.57 -21.84
CA GLN A 223 -3.30 29.28 -22.52
C GLN A 223 -3.35 28.94 -24.01
N ALA A 224 -2.20 28.79 -24.67
CA ALA A 224 -2.14 28.41 -26.09
C ALA A 224 -2.76 27.04 -26.36
N GLU A 225 -2.67 26.11 -25.41
CA GLU A 225 -3.30 24.79 -25.52
C GLU A 225 -4.82 24.87 -25.32
N ILE A 226 -5.30 25.72 -24.40
CA ILE A 226 -6.73 25.99 -24.25
C ILE A 226 -7.29 26.58 -25.53
N ASP A 227 -6.61 27.57 -26.11
CA ASP A 227 -7.04 28.24 -27.35
C ASP A 227 -7.07 27.26 -28.53
N ARG A 228 -6.07 26.36 -28.62
CA ARG A 228 -6.03 25.28 -29.61
C ARG A 228 -7.22 24.34 -29.44
N ALA A 229 -7.41 23.77 -28.24
CA ALA A 229 -8.48 22.82 -27.98
C ALA A 229 -9.88 23.42 -28.16
N MET A 230 -10.03 24.72 -27.84
CA MET A 230 -11.26 25.47 -28.09
C MET A 230 -11.57 25.52 -29.59
N LYS A 231 -10.60 25.94 -30.40
CA LYS A 231 -10.77 26.10 -31.84
C LYS A 231 -10.88 24.79 -32.61
N ASP A 232 -10.03 23.82 -32.26
CA ASP A 232 -9.90 22.59 -33.04
C ASP A 232 -11.00 21.57 -32.71
N PHE A 233 -11.52 21.59 -31.47
CA PHE A 233 -12.54 20.65 -31.03
C PHE A 233 -13.77 21.30 -30.41
N ALA A 234 -13.62 22.13 -29.37
CA ALA A 234 -14.76 22.47 -28.51
C ALA A 234 -15.82 23.34 -29.22
N GLU A 235 -15.39 24.32 -30.02
CA GLU A 235 -16.26 25.14 -30.86
C GLU A 235 -16.96 24.31 -31.94
N PRO A 236 -16.23 23.51 -32.77
CA PRO A 236 -16.87 22.58 -33.70
C PRO A 236 -17.86 21.63 -33.02
N ALA A 237 -17.48 21.01 -31.90
CA ALA A 237 -18.31 20.06 -31.17
C ALA A 237 -19.65 20.68 -30.76
N MET A 238 -19.63 21.92 -30.27
CA MET A 238 -20.82 22.64 -29.78
C MET A 238 -21.57 23.45 -30.86
N SER A 239 -21.10 23.44 -32.11
CA SER A 239 -21.66 24.28 -33.19
C SER A 239 -23.08 23.93 -33.62
N GLY A 240 -23.59 22.73 -33.29
CA GLY A 240 -24.94 22.33 -33.65
C GLY A 240 -25.29 20.89 -33.29
N LEU A 241 -26.40 20.39 -33.84
CA LEU A 241 -26.83 19.01 -33.65
C LEU A 241 -25.86 18.04 -34.35
N VAL A 242 -25.63 16.90 -33.71
CA VAL A 242 -24.98 15.73 -34.29
C VAL A 242 -26.03 14.63 -34.42
N THR A 243 -26.12 13.98 -35.58
CA THR A 243 -27.05 12.88 -35.81
C THR A 243 -26.27 11.59 -36.02
N ILE A 244 -26.57 10.57 -35.22
CA ILE A 244 -26.00 9.22 -35.38
C ILE A 244 -27.12 8.29 -35.85
N LYS A 245 -26.87 7.55 -36.94
CA LYS A 245 -27.82 6.62 -37.56
C LYS A 245 -27.28 5.20 -37.51
N ALA A 246 -28.15 4.23 -37.28
CA ALA A 246 -27.85 2.81 -37.39
C ALA A 246 -29.09 2.09 -37.92
N GLY A 247 -28.99 1.50 -39.11
CA GLY A 247 -30.15 0.94 -39.81
C GLY A 247 -31.23 1.99 -40.08
N ASP A 248 -32.46 1.69 -39.64
CA ASP A 248 -33.63 2.56 -39.74
C ASP A 248 -33.79 3.52 -38.54
N LYS A 249 -32.89 3.47 -37.56
CA LYS A 249 -32.96 4.25 -36.33
C LYS A 249 -31.91 5.34 -36.27
N GLN A 250 -32.20 6.39 -35.50
CA GLN A 250 -31.30 7.50 -35.29
C GLN A 250 -31.47 8.17 -33.92
N ILE A 251 -30.42 8.84 -33.47
CA ILE A 251 -30.41 9.71 -32.30
C ILE A 251 -29.73 11.04 -32.62
N GLN A 252 -30.16 12.10 -31.95
CA GLN A 252 -29.55 13.42 -32.05
C GLN A 252 -28.94 13.87 -30.74
N PHE A 253 -27.70 14.37 -30.81
CA PHE A 253 -27.00 15.00 -29.70
C PHE A 253 -26.88 16.50 -29.96
N GLY A 254 -27.30 17.32 -28.98
CA GLY A 254 -27.40 18.77 -29.15
C GLY A 254 -26.65 19.55 -28.07
N PRO A 255 -26.18 20.76 -28.39
CA PRO A 255 -25.35 21.57 -27.51
C PRO A 255 -26.10 22.07 -26.28
N ALA A 256 -27.44 22.15 -26.32
CA ALA A 256 -28.23 22.65 -25.20
C ALA A 256 -28.42 21.63 -24.06
N LYS A 257 -28.35 20.33 -24.33
CA LYS A 257 -28.77 19.30 -23.35
C LYS A 257 -27.87 18.07 -23.28
N SER A 258 -27.61 17.41 -24.40
CA SER A 258 -26.90 16.12 -24.38
C SER A 258 -25.40 16.26 -24.52
N LEU A 259 -24.89 17.13 -25.40
CA LEU A 259 -23.44 17.33 -25.56
C LEU A 259 -22.75 17.80 -24.26
N PRO A 260 -23.27 18.78 -23.50
CA PRO A 260 -22.70 19.17 -22.21
C PRO A 260 -22.61 18.06 -21.16
N LYS A 261 -23.47 17.03 -21.27
CA LYS A 261 -23.51 15.91 -20.31
C LYS A 261 -22.51 14.81 -20.65
N ILE A 262 -22.16 14.67 -21.92
CA ILE A 262 -21.32 13.58 -22.39
C ILE A 262 -19.89 14.02 -22.71
N LEU A 263 -19.63 15.32 -22.87
CA LEU A 263 -18.32 15.86 -23.23
C LEU A 263 -17.63 16.48 -22.03
N SER A 264 -16.35 16.17 -21.88
CA SER A 264 -15.43 16.83 -20.95
C SER A 264 -14.03 16.86 -21.55
N MET A 265 -13.14 17.65 -20.94
CA MET A 265 -11.72 17.72 -21.31
C MET A 265 -10.87 17.35 -20.11
N LYS A 266 -9.82 16.55 -20.32
CA LYS A 266 -8.82 16.23 -19.30
C LYS A 266 -7.43 16.65 -19.77
N ALA A 267 -6.65 17.16 -18.83
CA ALA A 267 -5.23 17.41 -19.03
C ALA A 267 -4.47 16.07 -19.01
N ILE A 268 -3.85 15.71 -20.13
CA ILE A 268 -2.98 14.53 -20.26
C ILE A 268 -1.70 15.00 -20.96
N ASP A 269 -0.55 14.80 -20.31
CA ASP A 269 0.78 15.17 -20.83
C ASP A 269 0.88 16.61 -21.36
N GLY A 270 0.28 17.55 -20.62
CA GLY A 270 0.28 18.98 -20.97
C GLY A 270 -0.66 19.36 -22.11
N LYS A 271 -1.54 18.44 -22.56
CA LYS A 271 -2.55 18.67 -23.60
C LYS A 271 -3.96 18.47 -23.08
N LEU A 272 -4.93 19.15 -23.68
CA LEU A 272 -6.34 18.87 -23.43
C LEU A 272 -6.83 17.78 -24.37
N VAL A 273 -7.30 16.69 -23.79
CA VAL A 273 -7.84 15.53 -24.51
C VAL A 273 -9.32 15.39 -24.18
N GLU A 274 -10.13 15.18 -25.21
CA GLU A 274 -11.56 14.95 -25.10
C GLU A 274 -11.87 13.64 -24.36
N VAL A 275 -12.87 13.70 -23.48
CA VAL A 275 -13.36 12.56 -22.73
C VAL A 275 -14.85 12.48 -22.88
N TYR A 276 -15.30 11.27 -23.25
CA TYR A 276 -16.69 10.93 -23.45
C TYR A 276 -17.22 10.16 -22.24
N ASP A 277 -18.26 10.68 -21.60
CA ASP A 277 -18.93 9.99 -20.51
C ASP A 277 -19.79 8.85 -21.08
N LYS A 278 -19.22 7.63 -21.09
CA LYS A 278 -19.89 6.44 -21.60
C LYS A 278 -21.16 6.09 -20.81
N THR A 279 -21.22 6.41 -19.52
CA THR A 279 -22.40 6.15 -18.71
C THR A 279 -23.54 7.06 -19.16
N ALA A 280 -23.27 8.36 -19.29
CA ALA A 280 -24.25 9.33 -19.79
C ALA A 280 -24.66 9.04 -21.25
N ILE A 281 -23.74 8.58 -22.10
CA ILE A 281 -24.10 8.13 -23.47
C ILE A 281 -25.02 6.91 -23.40
N THR A 282 -24.71 5.91 -22.58
CA THR A 282 -25.54 4.71 -22.43
C THR A 282 -26.97 5.06 -21.99
N GLU A 283 -27.12 5.96 -21.01
CA GLU A 283 -28.43 6.45 -20.57
C GLU A 283 -29.21 7.14 -21.70
N LEU A 284 -28.53 7.94 -22.53
CA LEU A 284 -29.16 8.61 -23.68
C LEU A 284 -29.54 7.63 -24.81
N LEU A 285 -28.87 6.49 -24.89
CA LEU A 285 -29.11 5.46 -25.89
C LEU A 285 -30.18 4.44 -25.49
N ASP A 286 -30.63 4.45 -24.25
CA ASP A 286 -31.57 3.46 -23.73
C ASP A 286 -32.82 3.35 -24.61
N GLY A 287 -33.11 2.12 -25.04
CA GLY A 287 -34.22 1.82 -25.95
C GLY A 287 -34.08 2.26 -27.40
N VAL A 288 -33.12 3.14 -27.74
CA VAL A 288 -33.03 3.76 -29.07
C VAL A 288 -32.71 2.72 -30.14
N PHE A 289 -31.61 2.00 -30.00
CA PHE A 289 -31.13 1.04 -31.01
C PHE A 289 -31.59 -0.41 -30.76
N ASN A 290 -32.64 -0.62 -29.95
CA ASN A 290 -33.15 -1.97 -29.67
C ASN A 290 -33.47 -2.73 -30.96
N GLY A 291 -32.93 -3.94 -31.11
CA GLY A 291 -33.12 -4.78 -32.29
C GLY A 291 -32.18 -4.47 -33.46
N ILE A 292 -31.30 -3.46 -33.37
CA ILE A 292 -30.26 -3.20 -34.36
C ILE A 292 -28.98 -3.95 -33.96
N THR A 293 -28.45 -4.77 -34.88
CA THR A 293 -27.21 -5.51 -34.69
C THR A 293 -26.15 -5.07 -35.70
N ILE A 294 -24.88 -5.17 -35.29
CA ILE A 294 -23.68 -4.92 -36.06
C ILE A 294 -22.84 -6.20 -36.09
N THR A 295 -22.31 -6.54 -37.27
CA THR A 295 -21.31 -7.60 -37.41
C THR A 295 -19.95 -7.06 -36.97
N LYS A 296 -19.37 -7.61 -35.90
CA LYS A 296 -18.06 -7.18 -35.39
C LYS A 296 -16.92 -8.01 -36.02
N GLY A 297 -15.67 -7.65 -35.74
CA GLY A 297 -14.48 -8.31 -36.31
C GLY A 297 -14.31 -9.79 -35.92
N ASP A 298 -15.13 -10.30 -35.00
CA ASP A 298 -15.26 -11.73 -34.68
C ASP A 298 -16.23 -12.48 -35.62
N GLY A 299 -16.86 -11.78 -36.57
CA GLY A 299 -17.85 -12.31 -37.49
C GLY A 299 -19.24 -12.56 -36.88
N GLN A 300 -19.43 -12.21 -35.61
CA GLN A 300 -20.70 -12.39 -34.89
C GLN A 300 -21.52 -11.10 -34.89
N GLN A 301 -22.84 -11.26 -34.79
CA GLN A 301 -23.75 -10.13 -34.63
C GLN A 301 -23.87 -9.74 -33.16
N HIS A 302 -23.63 -8.47 -32.87
CA HIS A 302 -23.78 -7.88 -31.55
C HIS A 302 -24.77 -6.71 -31.61
N PRO A 303 -25.53 -6.40 -30.54
CA PRO A 303 -26.29 -5.17 -30.47
C PRO A 303 -25.39 -3.94 -30.66
N VAL A 304 -25.91 -2.90 -31.32
CA VAL A 304 -25.22 -1.59 -31.39
C VAL A 304 -24.92 -1.11 -29.97
N SER A 305 -23.65 -0.86 -29.68
CA SER A 305 -23.17 -0.54 -28.35
C SER A 305 -22.83 0.94 -28.18
N THR A 306 -22.67 1.37 -26.94
CA THR A 306 -22.19 2.71 -26.58
C THR A 306 -20.85 3.04 -27.24
N ASP A 307 -19.97 2.06 -27.41
CA ASP A 307 -18.66 2.27 -28.04
C ASP A 307 -18.79 2.56 -29.55
N ASP A 308 -19.70 1.87 -30.24
CA ASP A 308 -19.97 2.09 -31.67
C ASP A 308 -20.51 3.52 -31.90
N VAL A 309 -21.43 3.97 -31.02
CA VAL A 309 -21.96 5.34 -31.06
C VAL A 309 -20.88 6.37 -30.69
N THR A 310 -20.03 6.08 -29.70
CA THR A 310 -18.95 6.99 -29.28
C THR A 310 -17.94 7.20 -30.41
N GLN A 311 -17.60 6.14 -31.14
CA GLN A 311 -16.71 6.24 -32.30
C GLN A 311 -17.33 7.08 -33.42
N ALA A 312 -18.62 6.89 -33.72
CA ALA A 312 -19.33 7.72 -34.68
C ALA A 312 -19.43 9.19 -34.23
N LEU A 313 -19.64 9.43 -32.93
CA LEU A 313 -19.68 10.77 -32.33
C LEU A 313 -18.34 11.51 -32.49
N GLN A 314 -17.20 10.86 -32.23
CA GLN A 314 -15.88 11.47 -32.37
C GLN A 314 -15.67 12.11 -33.74
N LYS A 315 -16.06 11.39 -34.80
CA LYS A 315 -15.98 11.89 -36.17
C LYS A 315 -17.00 12.99 -36.45
N ALA A 316 -18.23 12.83 -35.96
CA ALA A 316 -19.30 13.78 -36.21
C ALA A 316 -19.06 15.16 -35.54
N LEU A 317 -18.47 15.17 -34.35
CA LEU A 317 -18.25 16.40 -33.57
C LEU A 317 -17.23 17.35 -34.21
N LEU A 318 -16.29 16.80 -34.98
CA LEU A 318 -15.32 17.58 -35.77
C LEU A 318 -15.94 18.16 -37.06
N GLY A 319 -17.14 17.70 -37.43
CA GLY A 319 -17.85 18.16 -38.62
C GLY A 319 -18.29 19.62 -38.51
N LYS A 320 -18.01 20.39 -39.56
CA LYS A 320 -18.38 21.82 -39.69
C LYS A 320 -19.64 22.02 -40.52
N THR A 321 -20.08 20.99 -41.25
CA THR A 321 -21.31 21.02 -42.05
C THR A 321 -22.36 20.04 -41.50
N PRO A 322 -23.66 20.26 -41.75
CA PRO A 322 -24.70 19.31 -41.33
C PRO A 322 -24.49 17.87 -41.84
N ALA A 323 -23.88 17.74 -43.03
CA ALA A 323 -23.55 16.44 -43.62
C ALA A 323 -22.43 15.73 -42.84
N GLU A 324 -21.35 16.44 -42.51
CA GLU A 324 -20.24 15.88 -41.72
C GLU A 324 -20.67 15.53 -40.28
N ARG A 325 -21.63 16.28 -39.74
CA ARG A 325 -22.21 16.05 -38.41
C ARG A 325 -23.27 14.95 -38.38
N THR A 326 -23.49 14.28 -39.50
CA THR A 326 -24.32 13.09 -39.60
C THR A 326 -23.42 11.89 -39.86
N GLN A 327 -23.37 10.94 -38.93
CA GLN A 327 -22.60 9.70 -39.11
C GLN A 327 -23.53 8.50 -39.11
N VAL A 328 -23.26 7.56 -40.00
CA VAL A 328 -23.97 6.29 -40.12
C VAL A 328 -23.02 5.20 -39.61
N ILE A 329 -23.49 4.43 -38.64
CA ILE A 329 -22.80 3.24 -38.15
C ILE A 329 -22.97 2.17 -39.22
N ASP A 330 -21.86 1.71 -39.78
CA ASP A 330 -21.86 0.58 -40.70
C ASP A 330 -22.17 -0.69 -39.92
N LEU A 331 -23.25 -1.38 -40.30
CA LEU A 331 -23.70 -2.60 -39.63
C LEU A 331 -22.98 -3.85 -40.15
N ASN A 332 -22.26 -3.74 -41.28
CA ASN A 332 -21.46 -4.83 -41.86
C ASN A 332 -20.10 -4.30 -42.35
N PRO A 333 -19.25 -3.79 -41.44
CA PRO A 333 -17.90 -3.38 -41.79
C PRO A 333 -17.13 -4.62 -42.31
N SER A 334 -16.63 -4.52 -43.55
CA SER A 334 -15.82 -5.56 -44.20
C SER A 334 -14.41 -5.65 -43.63
#